data_AF-A0A831JXD5-F1
#
_entry.id   AF-A0A831JXD5-F1
#
_cell.length_a   1.000
_cell.length_b   1.000
_cell.length_c   1.000
_cell.angle_alpha   90.00
_cell.angle_beta   90.00
_cell.angle_gamma   90.00
#
_symmetry.space_group_name_H-M   'P 1'
#
loop_
_entity.id
_entity.type
_entity.pdbx_description
1 polymer ?
#
loop_
_entity_poly.entity_id
_entity_poly.type
_entity_poly.pdbx_seq_one_letter_code
_entity_poly.pdbx_strand_id
1 'polypeptide(L)'
;MRLAAVVLILILLSSGCLGVNSTLSPSQEKEVSCLKPGYGEFNAGNILFNLTDEHERLEENLAFLMPPNSAIKIKGLLFAKKYSINRKECYYKGKVKLRAFLGDSNTSNSWSYLQSRLKRVENISVEILPKETTISESKNATFEVMIKTENTRVGETYHIYIVAFGEDGWKAWARIEVKIWGLEKPTH
;
A
#
# COMPACT_ATOMS: atom_id res chain seq x y z
N MET A 1 27.73 87.83 30.30
CA MET A 1 26.42 87.21 30.59
C MET A 1 26.58 85.71 30.45
N ARG A 2 26.25 84.96 31.51
CA ARG A 2 25.55 83.66 31.49
C ARG A 2 26.31 82.48 30.85
N LEU A 3 26.29 81.25 31.34
CA LEU A 3 25.82 80.60 32.55
C LEU A 3 26.22 79.12 32.32
N ALA A 4 26.47 78.40 33.40
CA ALA A 4 25.99 77.03 33.61
C ALA A 4 26.76 75.82 33.04
N ALA A 5 27.03 74.95 34.03
CA ALA A 5 26.67 73.53 34.04
C ALA A 5 27.69 72.52 33.49
N VAL A 6 28.60 72.14 34.39
CA VAL A 6 28.74 70.76 34.90
C VAL A 6 27.63 69.80 34.42
N VAL A 7 28.00 68.67 33.80
CA VAL A 7 27.63 67.29 34.21
C VAL A 7 28.28 66.30 33.23
N LEU A 8 29.38 65.74 33.72
CA LEU A 8 29.76 64.32 33.76
C LEU A 8 28.79 63.30 33.11
N ILE A 9 29.41 62.22 32.61
CA ILE A 9 28.88 60.84 32.45
C ILE A 9 28.63 60.48 30.97
N LEU A 10 29.63 59.86 30.32
CA LEU A 10 29.85 58.41 30.27
C LEU A 10 28.84 57.74 29.33
N ILE A 11 29.36 57.06 28.29
CA ILE A 11 29.13 55.64 27.99
C ILE A 11 29.13 55.37 26.48
N LEU A 12 30.28 54.81 26.08
CA LEU A 12 30.40 53.52 25.42
C LEU A 12 30.08 53.40 23.92
N LEU A 13 31.17 53.05 23.23
CA LEU A 13 31.35 51.80 22.49
C LEU A 13 30.93 51.76 21.01
N SER A 14 31.96 51.38 20.26
CA SER A 14 31.95 50.47 19.12
C SER A 14 31.23 50.93 17.86
N SER A 15 32.04 51.40 16.91
CA SER A 15 32.30 50.68 15.66
C SER A 15 31.28 49.58 15.34
N GLY A 16 30.06 49.99 14.97
CA GLY A 16 29.07 49.12 14.36
C GLY A 16 29.43 48.94 12.90
N CYS A 17 29.93 47.75 12.56
CA CYS A 17 29.98 47.26 11.19
C CYS A 17 28.65 47.55 10.49
N LEU A 18 28.72 48.02 9.25
CA LEU A 18 27.60 48.00 8.31
C LEU A 18 27.18 46.55 8.10
N GLY A 19 26.33 46.05 8.99
CA GLY A 19 25.59 44.83 8.83
C GLY A 19 24.61 45.07 7.70
N VAL A 20 25.01 44.67 6.49
CA VAL A 20 24.07 44.45 5.40
C VAL A 20 23.05 43.45 5.93
N ASN A 21 21.87 43.93 6.26
CA ASN A 21 20.68 43.11 6.47
C ASN A 21 20.36 42.45 5.13
N SER A 22 21.11 41.39 4.80
CA SER A 22 20.62 40.35 3.92
C SER A 22 19.57 39.64 4.74
N THR A 23 18.35 40.20 4.73
CA THR A 23 17.16 39.45 5.07
C THR A 23 17.04 38.40 3.97
N LEU A 24 17.79 37.31 4.11
CA LEU A 24 17.47 36.05 3.46
C LEU A 24 16.05 35.76 3.94
N SER A 25 15.08 36.04 3.08
CA SER A 25 13.77 35.42 3.16
C SER A 25 14.03 33.94 3.46
N PRO A 26 13.40 33.35 4.50
CA PRO A 26 13.43 31.91 4.63
C PRO A 26 12.90 31.41 3.30
N SER A 27 13.75 30.73 2.52
CA SER A 27 13.27 29.96 1.39
C SER A 27 12.17 29.09 1.97
N GLN A 28 10.91 29.35 1.60
CA GLN A 28 9.80 28.50 1.98
C GLN A 28 10.24 27.10 1.59
N GLU A 29 10.60 26.28 2.57
CA GLU A 29 10.86 24.87 2.35
C GLU A 29 9.54 24.36 1.78
N LYS A 30 9.53 24.13 0.46
CA LYS A 30 8.35 23.61 -0.23
C LYS A 30 7.94 22.37 0.54
N GLU A 31 6.77 22.42 1.16
CA GLU A 31 6.23 21.31 1.91
C GLU A 31 6.28 20.07 1.00
N VAL A 32 7.15 19.12 1.33
CA VAL A 32 7.35 17.95 0.48
C VAL A 32 6.07 17.13 0.55
N SER A 33 5.29 17.17 -0.53
CA SER A 33 4.08 16.36 -0.65
C SER A 33 4.43 14.88 -0.68
N CYS A 34 3.62 14.04 -0.02
CA CYS A 34 3.77 12.59 -0.01
C CYS A 34 3.32 11.96 -1.34
N LEU A 35 4.01 12.31 -2.42
CA LEU A 35 3.82 11.71 -3.74
C LEU A 35 4.19 10.23 -3.68
N LYS A 36 3.34 9.37 -4.26
CA LYS A 36 3.56 7.93 -4.28
C LYS A 36 4.65 7.58 -5.30
N PRO A 37 5.56 6.64 -5.00
CA PRO A 37 6.49 6.09 -5.99
C PRO A 37 5.77 5.69 -7.28
N GLY A 38 6.31 6.14 -8.41
CA GLY A 38 5.72 5.91 -9.73
C GLY A 38 4.31 6.45 -9.90
N TYR A 39 3.85 7.37 -9.05
CA TYR A 39 2.46 7.88 -9.07
C TYR A 39 1.40 6.77 -8.96
N GLY A 40 1.71 5.71 -8.20
CA GLY A 40 0.83 4.55 -8.05
C GLY A 40 0.94 3.52 -9.18
N GLU A 41 1.98 3.62 -10.01
CA GLU A 41 2.36 2.61 -11.00
C GLU A 41 3.02 1.39 -10.37
N PHE A 42 3.66 1.52 -9.21
CA PHE A 42 4.36 0.42 -8.57
C PHE A 42 3.51 -0.30 -7.52
N ASN A 43 3.71 -1.62 -7.42
CA ASN A 43 3.12 -2.41 -6.33
C ASN A 43 3.57 -1.85 -4.98
N ALA A 44 2.63 -1.39 -4.16
CA ALA A 44 2.96 -1.00 -2.80
C ALA A 44 3.48 -2.19 -1.99
N GLY A 45 3.10 -3.43 -2.32
CA GLY A 45 3.53 -4.65 -1.61
C GLY A 45 3.12 -4.60 -0.15
N ASN A 46 1.85 -4.25 0.08
CA ASN A 46 1.27 -4.10 1.42
C ASN A 46 0.06 -5.02 1.66
N ILE A 47 -0.05 -6.08 0.85
CA ILE A 47 -1.00 -7.17 1.02
C ILE A 47 -0.20 -8.43 1.34
N LEU A 48 -0.57 -9.12 2.42
CA LEU A 48 -0.01 -10.40 2.81
C LEU A 48 -1.14 -11.38 3.12
N PHE A 49 -0.90 -12.67 2.91
CA PHE A 49 -1.83 -13.72 3.29
C PHE A 49 -1.29 -14.53 4.45
N ASN A 50 -2.22 -15.01 5.28
CA ASN A 50 -1.94 -15.96 6.34
C ASN A 50 -2.70 -17.26 6.07
N LEU A 51 -1.97 -18.38 6.14
CA LEU A 51 -2.48 -19.73 5.92
C LEU A 51 -3.15 -20.35 7.14
N THR A 52 -2.79 -19.95 8.37
CA THR A 52 -3.37 -20.52 9.60
C THR A 52 -3.37 -19.52 10.75
N ASP A 53 -4.26 -19.68 11.73
CA ASP A 53 -4.26 -18.86 12.94
C ASP A 53 -3.04 -19.09 13.84
N GLU A 54 -2.26 -20.15 13.58
CA GLU A 54 -1.12 -20.58 14.39
C GLU A 54 0.25 -20.26 13.76
N HIS A 55 0.30 -19.86 12.48
CA HIS A 55 1.56 -19.53 11.80
C HIS A 55 1.65 -18.03 11.49
N GLU A 56 2.70 -17.39 12.00
CA GLU A 56 3.09 -15.99 11.68
C GLU A 56 3.64 -15.83 10.25
N ARG A 57 3.55 -16.85 9.39
CA ARG A 57 4.12 -16.82 8.04
C ARG A 57 3.18 -16.08 7.10
N LEU A 58 3.51 -14.80 6.93
CA LEU A 58 2.86 -13.89 5.99
C LEU A 58 3.51 -14.03 4.60
N GLU A 59 2.70 -14.37 3.58
CA GLU A 59 3.19 -14.56 2.21
C GLU A 59 2.45 -13.66 1.21
N GLU A 60 3.18 -13.13 0.22
CA GLU A 60 2.60 -12.34 -0.89
C GLU A 60 2.04 -13.23 -2.01
N ASN A 61 2.48 -14.50 -2.05
CA ASN A 61 2.09 -15.47 -3.06
C ASN A 61 1.76 -16.80 -2.38
N LEU A 62 0.52 -17.25 -2.49
CA LEU A 62 0.10 -18.56 -2.00
C LEU A 62 -0.17 -19.51 -3.17
N ALA A 63 -0.01 -20.80 -2.95
CA ALA A 63 -0.39 -21.84 -3.90
C ALA A 63 -1.16 -22.94 -3.19
N PHE A 64 -2.30 -23.33 -3.76
CA PHE A 64 -3.16 -24.38 -3.24
C PHE A 64 -3.43 -25.44 -4.29
N LEU A 65 -3.50 -26.69 -3.83
CA LEU A 65 -4.05 -27.80 -4.58
C LEU A 65 -5.46 -28.06 -4.06
N MET A 66 -6.48 -27.92 -4.91
CA MET A 66 -7.89 -28.03 -4.50
C MET A 66 -8.66 -28.99 -5.40
N PRO A 67 -9.53 -29.87 -4.85
CA PRO A 67 -10.45 -30.63 -5.67
C PRO A 67 -11.57 -29.76 -6.23
N PRO A 68 -12.25 -30.18 -7.31
CA PRO A 68 -13.50 -29.59 -7.74
C PRO A 68 -14.54 -29.61 -6.61
N ASN A 69 -15.50 -28.68 -6.63
CA ASN A 69 -16.59 -28.60 -5.63
C ASN A 69 -16.10 -28.48 -4.17
N SER A 70 -15.01 -27.74 -3.95
CA SER A 70 -14.49 -27.42 -2.63
C SER A 70 -14.43 -25.91 -2.39
N ALA A 71 -14.22 -25.53 -1.14
CA ALA A 71 -14.06 -24.15 -0.74
C ALA A 71 -12.89 -24.00 0.22
N ILE A 72 -12.18 -22.88 0.11
CA ILE A 72 -11.15 -22.47 1.06
C ILE A 72 -11.36 -21.03 1.45
N LYS A 73 -11.07 -20.73 2.72
CA LYS A 73 -11.04 -19.38 3.26
C LYS A 73 -9.60 -19.03 3.62
N ILE A 74 -9.13 -17.89 3.12
CA ILE A 74 -7.77 -17.40 3.31
C ILE A 74 -7.85 -16.06 4.03
N LYS A 75 -7.10 -15.89 5.12
CA LYS A 75 -7.00 -14.61 5.84
C LYS A 75 -5.94 -13.74 5.16
N GLY A 76 -6.24 -12.47 5.00
CA GLY A 76 -5.36 -11.46 4.44
C GLY A 76 -5.12 -10.32 5.43
N LEU A 77 -3.93 -9.73 5.34
CA LEU A 77 -3.50 -8.54 6.06
C LEU A 77 -3.19 -7.45 5.05
N LEU A 78 -3.80 -6.29 5.23
CA LEU A 78 -3.51 -5.07 4.52
C LEU A 78 -2.94 -4.05 5.53
N PHE A 79 -1.75 -3.53 5.27
CA PHE A 79 -1.06 -2.64 6.20
C PHE A 79 -0.59 -1.35 5.57
N ALA A 80 -0.39 -0.31 6.39
CA ALA A 80 0.12 0.96 5.90
C ALA A 80 1.65 0.87 5.73
N LYS A 81 2.11 0.50 4.54
CA LYS A 81 3.55 0.36 4.29
C LYS A 81 4.23 1.72 4.19
N LYS A 82 5.36 1.85 4.86
CA LYS A 82 6.22 3.03 4.86
C LYS A 82 7.02 3.14 3.56
N TYR A 83 7.20 4.37 3.08
CA TYR A 83 8.16 4.73 2.03
C TYR A 83 8.77 6.11 2.33
N SER A 84 9.87 6.46 1.67
CA SER A 84 10.50 7.76 1.85
C SER A 84 10.60 8.53 0.53
N ILE A 85 10.35 9.84 0.60
CA ILE A 85 10.55 10.80 -0.50
C ILE A 85 11.26 12.02 0.07
N ASN A 86 12.41 12.39 -0.49
CA ASN A 86 13.22 13.53 -0.04
C ASN A 86 13.42 13.57 1.49
N ARG A 87 13.76 12.42 2.10
CA ARG A 87 13.95 12.25 3.56
C ARG A 87 12.69 12.44 4.43
N LYS A 88 11.51 12.66 3.83
CA LYS A 88 10.22 12.61 4.51
C LYS A 88 9.70 11.17 4.50
N GLU A 89 9.25 10.69 5.65
CA GLU A 89 8.54 9.41 5.75
C GLU A 89 7.07 9.61 5.36
N CYS A 90 6.57 8.69 4.55
CA CYS A 90 5.20 8.68 4.07
C CYS A 90 4.67 7.24 4.08
N TYR A 91 3.35 7.10 3.96
CA TYR A 91 2.68 5.81 4.05
C TYR A 91 1.64 5.62 2.96
N TYR A 92 1.48 4.38 2.50
CA TYR A 92 0.33 3.97 1.70
C TYR A 92 -0.85 3.73 2.65
N LYS A 93 -1.70 4.75 2.81
CA LYS A 93 -2.80 4.77 3.78
C LYS A 93 -4.10 5.26 3.15
N GLY A 94 -5.16 5.31 3.95
CA GLY A 94 -6.47 5.81 3.55
C GLY A 94 -7.50 4.70 3.35
N LYS A 95 -8.63 5.06 2.73
CA LYS A 95 -9.65 4.11 2.29
C LYS A 95 -9.14 3.26 1.14
N VAL A 96 -9.49 1.98 1.18
CA VAL A 96 -9.03 0.97 0.23
C VAL A 96 -10.19 0.12 -0.23
N LYS A 97 -10.28 -0.09 -1.55
CA LYS A 97 -11.21 -1.05 -2.16
C LYS A 97 -10.45 -2.28 -2.63
N LEU A 98 -10.89 -3.45 -2.19
CA LEU A 98 -10.33 -4.74 -2.58
C LEU A 98 -11.15 -5.35 -3.74
N ARG A 99 -10.45 -5.90 -4.73
CA ARG A 99 -11.06 -6.61 -5.86
C ARG A 99 -10.23 -7.83 -6.25
N ALA A 100 -10.91 -8.88 -6.70
CA ALA A 100 -10.28 -10.06 -7.28
C ALA A 100 -10.30 -10.00 -8.81
N PHE A 101 -9.24 -10.50 -9.43
CA PHE A 101 -9.10 -10.67 -10.88
C PHE A 101 -8.42 -12.01 -11.17
N LEU A 102 -8.61 -12.52 -12.38
CA LEU A 102 -7.73 -13.57 -12.92
C LEU A 102 -6.60 -12.91 -13.70
N GLY A 103 -5.44 -13.55 -13.75
CA GLY A 103 -4.31 -13.10 -14.56
C GLY A 103 -3.40 -14.24 -14.97
N ASP A 104 -2.23 -13.90 -15.49
CA ASP A 104 -1.22 -14.88 -15.88
C ASP A 104 -0.31 -15.26 -14.69
N SER A 105 0.47 -16.32 -14.87
CA SER A 105 1.51 -16.75 -13.92
C SER A 105 2.67 -15.76 -13.76
N ASN A 106 2.79 -14.78 -14.66
CA ASN A 106 3.83 -13.76 -14.60
C ASN A 106 3.37 -12.58 -13.74
N THR A 107 4.01 -12.41 -12.58
CA THR A 107 3.85 -11.22 -11.75
C THR A 107 4.75 -10.10 -12.27
N SER A 108 4.32 -8.86 -12.09
CA SER A 108 5.13 -7.66 -12.32
C SER A 108 4.92 -6.69 -11.19
N ASN A 109 5.91 -5.84 -10.94
CA ASN A 109 5.77 -4.70 -10.04
C ASN A 109 5.15 -3.47 -10.70
N SER A 110 4.94 -3.48 -12.02
CA SER A 110 4.31 -2.41 -12.79
C SER A 110 2.81 -2.68 -12.96
N TRP A 111 2.00 -1.69 -12.57
CA TRP A 111 0.55 -1.72 -12.66
C TRP A 111 0.08 -1.72 -14.12
N SER A 112 0.64 -0.87 -14.98
CA SER A 112 0.29 -0.84 -16.41
C SER A 112 0.52 -2.21 -17.08
N TYR A 113 1.63 -2.88 -16.77
CA TYR A 113 1.88 -4.23 -17.22
C TYR A 113 0.84 -5.22 -16.68
N LEU A 114 0.60 -5.22 -15.36
CA LEU A 114 -0.34 -6.16 -14.73
C LEU A 114 -1.76 -5.95 -15.24
N GLN A 115 -2.25 -4.71 -15.23
CA GLN A 115 -3.62 -4.33 -15.58
C GLN A 115 -4.02 -4.84 -16.96
N SER A 116 -3.11 -4.74 -17.95
CA SER A 116 -3.37 -5.22 -19.32
C SER A 116 -3.63 -6.73 -19.43
N ARG A 117 -3.30 -7.51 -18.39
CA ARG A 117 -3.44 -8.97 -18.33
C ARG A 117 -4.50 -9.44 -17.33
N LEU A 118 -5.06 -8.52 -16.55
CA LEU A 118 -6.12 -8.85 -15.61
C LEU A 118 -7.44 -9.04 -16.35
N LYS A 119 -8.13 -10.12 -16.01
CA LYS A 119 -9.46 -10.48 -16.50
C LYS A 119 -10.45 -10.55 -15.34
N ARG A 120 -11.73 -10.43 -15.66
CA ARG A 120 -12.80 -10.69 -14.68
C ARG A 120 -12.69 -12.13 -14.21
N VAL A 121 -13.14 -12.36 -12.97
CA VAL A 121 -13.19 -13.71 -12.41
C VAL A 121 -14.31 -14.48 -13.10
N GLU A 122 -13.96 -15.61 -13.70
CA GLU A 122 -14.85 -16.52 -14.43
C GLU A 122 -14.48 -17.98 -14.08
N ASN A 123 -15.46 -18.90 -14.15
CA ASN A 123 -15.33 -20.36 -13.87
C ASN A 123 -14.89 -20.76 -12.45
N ILE A 124 -14.41 -19.83 -11.64
CA ILE A 124 -14.13 -20.00 -10.21
C ILE A 124 -14.84 -18.89 -9.42
N SER A 125 -15.30 -19.17 -8.20
CA SER A 125 -15.92 -18.15 -7.36
C SER A 125 -14.89 -17.56 -6.41
N VAL A 126 -14.77 -16.23 -6.37
CA VAL A 126 -13.88 -15.51 -5.45
C VAL A 126 -14.65 -14.38 -4.80
N GLU A 127 -14.76 -14.43 -3.47
CA GLU A 127 -15.40 -13.39 -2.66
C GLU A 127 -14.39 -12.81 -1.67
N ILE A 128 -14.42 -11.49 -1.48
CA ILE A 128 -13.56 -10.78 -0.53
C ILE A 128 -14.45 -10.08 0.51
N LEU A 129 -14.15 -10.28 1.80
CA LEU A 129 -14.85 -9.63 2.90
C LEU A 129 -13.85 -9.03 3.92
N PRO A 130 -13.97 -7.74 4.29
CA PRO A 130 -14.80 -6.74 3.65
C PRO A 130 -14.24 -6.32 2.28
N LYS A 131 -15.10 -5.82 1.38
CA LYS A 131 -14.66 -5.30 0.06
C LYS A 131 -14.00 -3.92 0.16
N GLU A 132 -14.24 -3.20 1.26
CA GLU A 132 -13.72 -1.88 1.52
C GLU A 132 -13.24 -1.80 2.97
N THR A 133 -12.12 -1.12 3.20
CA THR A 133 -11.54 -0.95 4.52
C THR A 133 -10.75 0.35 4.59
N THR A 134 -10.25 0.70 5.77
CA THR A 134 -9.40 1.87 5.98
C THR A 134 -8.16 1.45 6.76
N ILE A 135 -6.99 1.84 6.27
CA ILE A 135 -5.70 1.62 6.93
C ILE A 135 -5.02 2.94 7.27
N SER A 136 -4.28 2.96 8.37
CA SER A 136 -3.47 4.08 8.83
C SER A 136 -2.15 3.58 9.41
N GLU A 137 -1.25 4.49 9.75
CA GLU A 137 0.07 4.18 10.31
C GLU A 137 0.01 3.32 11.57
N SER A 138 -1.03 3.50 12.38
CA SER A 138 -1.26 2.75 13.62
C SER A 138 -2.32 1.65 13.49
N LYS A 139 -2.96 1.51 12.32
CA LYS A 139 -4.09 0.60 12.12
C LYS A 139 -4.00 -0.13 10.80
N ASN A 140 -3.69 -1.42 10.89
CA ASN A 140 -3.82 -2.35 9.78
C ASN A 140 -5.26 -2.87 9.68
N ALA A 141 -5.59 -3.47 8.54
CA ALA A 141 -6.87 -4.11 8.29
C ALA A 141 -6.67 -5.58 7.94
N THR A 142 -7.60 -6.43 8.37
CA THR A 142 -7.70 -7.81 7.91
C THR A 142 -8.84 -7.96 6.93
N PHE A 143 -8.72 -8.95 6.04
CA PHE A 143 -9.78 -9.35 5.12
C PHE A 143 -9.75 -10.87 4.95
N GLU A 144 -10.82 -11.43 4.40
CA GLU A 144 -10.95 -12.84 4.06
C GLU A 144 -11.19 -12.98 2.56
N VAL A 145 -10.53 -13.94 1.94
CA VAL A 145 -10.79 -14.37 0.57
C VAL A 145 -11.42 -15.76 0.62
N MET A 146 -12.64 -15.88 0.14
CA MET A 146 -13.32 -17.16 -0.04
C MET A 146 -13.19 -17.58 -1.50
N ILE A 147 -12.61 -18.76 -1.75
CA ILE A 147 -12.48 -19.33 -3.08
C ILE A 147 -13.33 -20.60 -3.13
N LYS A 148 -14.19 -20.75 -4.15
CA LYS A 148 -14.96 -21.97 -4.39
C LYS A 148 -14.73 -22.51 -5.80
N THR A 149 -14.58 -23.82 -5.92
CA THR A 149 -14.16 -24.52 -7.14
C THR A 149 -15.31 -25.29 -7.82
N GLU A 150 -16.55 -24.85 -7.63
CA GLU A 150 -17.78 -25.52 -8.10
C GLU A 150 -17.88 -25.64 -9.64
N ASN A 151 -17.36 -24.66 -10.39
CA ASN A 151 -17.43 -24.62 -11.86
C ASN A 151 -16.08 -24.89 -12.55
N THR A 152 -15.15 -25.50 -11.82
CA THR A 152 -13.78 -25.71 -12.28
C THR A 152 -13.54 -27.15 -12.75
N ARG A 153 -12.52 -27.36 -13.59
CA ARG A 153 -12.15 -28.67 -14.14
C ARG A 153 -10.77 -29.10 -13.66
N VAL A 154 -10.61 -30.41 -13.49
CA VAL A 154 -9.31 -31.01 -13.13
C VAL A 154 -8.25 -30.66 -14.16
N GLY A 155 -7.07 -30.24 -13.68
CA GLY A 155 -5.94 -29.83 -14.51
C GLY A 155 -5.87 -28.32 -14.79
N GLU A 156 -6.94 -27.57 -14.52
CA GLU A 156 -6.92 -26.11 -14.62
C GLU A 156 -6.12 -25.48 -13.48
N THR A 157 -5.47 -24.35 -13.78
CA THR A 157 -4.76 -23.52 -12.80
C THR A 157 -5.30 -22.09 -12.89
N TYR A 158 -5.69 -21.54 -11.75
CA TYR A 158 -6.19 -20.18 -11.62
C TYR A 158 -5.16 -19.33 -10.89
N HIS A 159 -4.70 -18.24 -11.52
CA HIS A 159 -3.89 -17.22 -10.86
C HIS A 159 -4.79 -16.05 -10.46
N ILE A 160 -5.22 -16.04 -9.20
CA ILE A 160 -6.15 -15.06 -8.64
C ILE A 160 -5.34 -13.91 -8.06
N TYR A 161 -5.54 -12.71 -8.58
CA TYR A 161 -4.92 -11.49 -8.07
C TYR A 161 -5.90 -10.76 -7.14
N ILE A 162 -5.47 -10.53 -5.91
CA ILE A 162 -6.18 -9.66 -4.96
C ILE A 162 -5.54 -8.28 -5.04
N VAL A 163 -6.31 -7.29 -5.50
CA VAL A 163 -5.83 -5.93 -5.76
C VAL A 163 -6.49 -4.96 -4.79
N ALA A 164 -5.65 -4.18 -4.10
CA ALA A 164 -6.04 -3.04 -3.29
C ALA A 164 -5.93 -1.75 -4.10
N PHE A 165 -7.01 -0.99 -4.18
CA PHE A 165 -7.06 0.36 -4.75
C PHE A 165 -7.22 1.37 -3.63
N GLY A 166 -6.16 2.14 -3.34
CA GLY A 166 -6.21 3.22 -2.37
C GLY A 166 -6.85 4.49 -2.94
N GLU A 167 -7.53 5.26 -2.10
CA GLU A 167 -8.21 6.51 -2.51
C GLU A 167 -7.25 7.56 -3.11
N ASP A 168 -6.00 7.59 -2.67
CA ASP A 168 -4.94 8.48 -3.19
C ASP A 168 -4.21 7.92 -4.43
N GLY A 169 -4.80 6.96 -5.13
CA GLY A 169 -4.31 6.44 -6.41
C GLY A 169 -3.22 5.36 -6.33
N TRP A 170 -2.71 5.04 -5.14
CA TRP A 170 -1.80 3.92 -4.93
C TRP A 170 -2.52 2.57 -5.10
N LYS A 171 -1.75 1.56 -5.49
CA LYS A 171 -2.25 0.20 -5.70
C LYS A 171 -1.30 -0.81 -5.11
N ALA A 172 -1.84 -1.93 -4.69
CA ALA A 172 -1.06 -3.10 -4.35
C ALA A 172 -1.76 -4.37 -4.79
N TRP A 173 -0.98 -5.41 -4.99
CA TRP A 173 -1.50 -6.70 -5.38
C TRP A 173 -0.68 -7.83 -4.80
N ALA A 174 -1.37 -8.93 -4.52
CA ALA A 174 -0.83 -10.22 -4.10
C ALA A 174 -1.58 -11.32 -4.85
N ARG A 175 -0.96 -12.50 -4.97
CA ARG A 175 -1.48 -13.57 -5.83
C ARG A 175 -1.77 -14.84 -5.03
N ILE A 176 -2.87 -15.49 -5.37
CA ILE A 176 -3.21 -16.84 -4.92
C ILE A 176 -3.31 -17.72 -6.16
N GLU A 177 -2.46 -18.74 -6.24
CA GLU A 177 -2.53 -19.79 -7.25
C GLU A 177 -3.39 -20.93 -6.73
N VAL A 178 -4.33 -21.39 -7.56
CA VAL A 178 -5.17 -22.56 -7.25
C VAL A 178 -5.07 -23.52 -8.42
N LYS A 179 -4.46 -24.68 -8.18
CA LYS A 179 -4.44 -25.80 -9.13
C LYS A 179 -5.54 -26.78 -8.78
N ILE A 180 -6.39 -27.10 -9.75
CA ILE A 180 -7.50 -28.03 -9.57
C ILE A 180 -7.01 -29.46 -9.78
N TRP A 181 -7.13 -30.28 -8.73
CA TRP A 181 -6.64 -31.65 -8.73
C TRP A 181 -7.42 -32.54 -7.77
N GLY A 182 -7.54 -33.82 -8.12
CA GLY A 182 -8.31 -34.80 -7.35
C GLY A 182 -9.53 -35.28 -8.12
N LEU A 183 -10.24 -36.26 -7.55
CA LEU A 183 -11.43 -36.85 -8.17
C LEU A 183 -12.61 -35.88 -8.04
N GLU A 184 -13.37 -35.70 -9.13
CA GLU A 184 -14.71 -35.13 -9.04
C GLU A 184 -15.53 -36.03 -8.10
N LYS A 185 -16.11 -35.48 -7.03
CA LYS A 185 -17.09 -36.23 -6.25
C LYS A 185 -18.24 -36.56 -7.21
N PRO A 186 -18.65 -37.84 -7.36
CA PRO A 186 -19.79 -38.19 -8.17
C PRO A 186 -21.01 -37.44 -7.63
N THR A 187 -21.71 -36.72 -8.50
CA THR A 187 -23.06 -36.24 -8.23
C THR A 187 -23.96 -37.47 -8.14
N HIS A 188 -24.37 -37.84 -6.93
CA HIS A 188 -25.42 -38.81 -6.65
C HIS A 188 -26.78 -38.13 -6.64
#